data_AF-A0A4Q7MLE2-F1
#
_entry.id   AF-A0A4Q7MLE2-F1
#
_cell.length_a   1.000
_cell.length_b   1.000
_cell.length_c   1.000
_cell.angle_alpha   90.00
_cell.angle_beta   90.00
_cell.angle_gamma   90.00
#
_symmetry.space_group_name_H-M   'P 1'
#
loop_
_entity.id
_entity.type
_entity.pdbx_description
1 polymer ?
#
loop_
_entity_poly.entity_id
_entity_poly.type
_entity_poly.pdbx_seq_one_letter_code
_entity_poly.pdbx_strand_id
1 'polypeptide(L)'
;MEILKGVHPGFVLDRKIREMNLRKGQLALAIREYPQTITSITKGRRGMNTELALKLEKALGLEEGYFMVLQVFYDIKQAKKREEKKPDLTKFRKILFWDTDFASIDWVRQYKAIILRVIQRGNEQEKKALIEFYGQERVQEVIAENLKSPN
;
A
#
# COMPACT_ATOMS: atom_id res chain seq x y z
N MET A 1 -9.94 -10.66 -17.99
CA MET A 1 -10.28 -10.14 -16.65
C MET A 1 -9.39 -8.97 -16.32
N GLU A 2 -9.95 -7.81 -16.04
CA GLU A 2 -9.18 -6.68 -15.52
C GLU A 2 -8.93 -6.91 -14.04
N ILE A 3 -7.76 -7.48 -13.71
CA ILE A 3 -7.40 -7.79 -12.32
C ILE A 3 -7.09 -6.46 -11.62
N LEU A 4 -7.89 -6.11 -10.61
CA LEU A 4 -7.64 -4.96 -9.75
C LEU A 4 -6.40 -5.21 -8.89
N LYS A 5 -5.22 -4.95 -9.47
CA LYS A 5 -3.92 -5.17 -8.82
C LYS A 5 -3.83 -4.33 -7.54
N GLY A 6 -3.53 -5.00 -6.41
CA GLY A 6 -3.30 -4.33 -5.13
C GLY A 6 -4.55 -4.06 -4.28
N VAL A 7 -5.71 -4.63 -4.64
CA VAL A 7 -6.90 -4.68 -3.79
C VAL A 7 -6.89 -5.97 -2.98
N HIS A 8 -7.21 -5.90 -1.69
CA HIS A 8 -7.28 -7.08 -0.83
C HIS A 8 -8.36 -8.06 -1.36
N PRO A 9 -8.06 -9.35 -1.58
CA PRO A 9 -9.00 -10.31 -2.19
C PRO A 9 -10.31 -10.46 -1.41
N GLY A 10 -10.26 -10.30 -0.09
CA GLY A 10 -11.44 -10.29 0.76
C GLY A 10 -12.51 -9.23 0.42
N PHE A 11 -12.15 -8.05 -0.08
CA PHE A 11 -13.15 -7.07 -0.52
C PHE A 11 -13.85 -7.52 -1.80
N VAL A 12 -13.11 -8.19 -2.70
CA VAL A 12 -13.67 -8.79 -3.91
C VAL A 12 -14.59 -9.96 -3.55
N LEU A 13 -14.19 -10.79 -2.58
CA LEU A 13 -15.03 -11.85 -2.04
C LEU A 13 -16.33 -11.29 -1.44
N ASP A 14 -16.26 -10.22 -0.64
CA ASP A 14 -17.44 -9.60 -0.04
C ASP A 14 -18.43 -9.13 -1.10
N ARG A 15 -17.91 -8.52 -2.17
CA ARG A 15 -18.71 -8.09 -3.32
C ARG A 15 -19.38 -9.28 -4.02
N LYS A 16 -18.64 -10.36 -4.29
CA LYS A 16 -19.19 -11.57 -4.94
C LYS A 16 -20.28 -12.24 -4.10
N ILE A 17 -20.08 -12.33 -2.79
CA ILE A 17 -21.09 -12.85 -1.85
C ILE A 17 -22.40 -12.04 -1.94
N ARG A 18 -22.30 -10.70 -2.00
CA ARG A 18 -23.46 -9.81 -2.13
C ARG A 18 -24.13 -9.93 -3.50
N GLU A 19 -23.36 -9.97 -4.59
CA GLU A 19 -23.86 -10.15 -5.96
C GLU A 19 -24.67 -11.44 -6.12
N MET A 20 -24.29 -12.50 -5.38
CA MET A 20 -24.97 -13.79 -5.38
C MET A 20 -26.04 -13.94 -4.30
N ASN A 21 -26.37 -12.87 -3.56
CA ASN A 21 -27.32 -12.88 -2.43
C ASN A 21 -27.02 -13.97 -1.36
N LEU A 22 -25.75 -14.30 -1.16
CA LEU A 22 -25.32 -15.31 -0.20
C LEU A 22 -25.09 -14.71 1.20
N ARG A 23 -25.38 -15.48 2.24
CA ARG A 23 -24.99 -15.11 3.62
C ARG A 23 -23.59 -15.65 3.93
N LYS A 24 -22.70 -14.79 4.41
CA LYS A 24 -21.30 -15.15 4.76
C LYS A 24 -21.19 -16.38 5.67
N GLY A 25 -22.05 -16.46 6.69
CA GLY A 25 -22.07 -17.59 7.62
C GLY A 25 -22.46 -18.90 6.95
N GLN A 26 -23.47 -18.88 6.08
CA GLN A 26 -23.89 -20.07 5.32
C GLN A 26 -22.81 -20.51 4.34
N LEU A 27 -22.19 -19.56 3.63
CA LEU A 27 -21.07 -19.86 2.74
C LEU A 27 -19.90 -20.51 3.51
N ALA A 28 -19.53 -19.96 4.66
CA ALA A 28 -18.45 -20.51 5.49
C ALA A 28 -18.72 -21.97 5.87
N LEU A 29 -19.92 -22.26 6.37
CA LEU A 29 -20.31 -23.63 6.75
C LEU A 29 -20.33 -24.57 5.54
N ALA A 30 -20.81 -24.10 4.38
CA ALA A 30 -20.84 -24.90 3.15
C ALA A 30 -19.45 -25.33 2.69
N ILE A 31 -18.42 -24.50 2.92
CA ILE A 31 -17.03 -24.82 2.60
C ILE A 31 -16.24 -25.42 3.79
N ARG A 32 -16.93 -25.79 4.87
CA ARG A 32 -16.33 -26.35 6.11
C ARG A 32 -15.31 -25.41 6.76
N GLU A 33 -15.60 -24.12 6.76
CA GLU A 33 -14.81 -23.07 7.41
C GLU A 33 -15.64 -22.36 8.48
N TYR A 34 -14.97 -21.72 9.44
CA TYR A 34 -15.66 -20.95 10.47
C TYR A 34 -16.18 -19.61 9.92
N PRO A 35 -17.40 -19.16 10.28
CA PRO A 35 -17.93 -17.85 9.85
C PRO A 35 -17.01 -16.66 10.16
N GLN A 36 -16.23 -16.74 11.24
CA GLN A 36 -15.26 -15.73 11.63
C GLN A 36 -14.10 -15.61 10.62
N THR A 37 -13.72 -16.71 9.95
CA THR A 37 -12.71 -16.73 8.89
C THR A 37 -13.16 -15.86 7.72
N ILE A 38 -14.34 -16.12 7.17
CA ILE A 38 -14.91 -15.34 6.05
C ILE A 38 -15.15 -13.89 6.47
N THR A 39 -15.61 -13.65 7.69
CA THR A 39 -15.82 -12.29 8.21
C THR A 39 -14.51 -11.50 8.29
N SER A 40 -13.43 -12.11 8.79
CA SER A 40 -12.13 -11.46 8.93
C SER A 40 -11.49 -11.16 7.57
N ILE A 41 -11.64 -12.08 6.62
CA ILE A 41 -11.16 -11.91 5.25
C ILE A 41 -11.94 -10.80 4.55
N THR A 42 -13.28 -10.83 4.59
CA THR A 42 -14.11 -9.78 3.95
C THR A 42 -13.92 -8.39 4.53
N LYS A 43 -13.41 -8.28 5.76
CA LYS A 43 -13.00 -7.01 6.40
C LYS A 43 -11.56 -6.59 6.09
N GLY A 44 -10.82 -7.35 5.28
CA GLY A 44 -9.43 -7.07 4.93
C GLY A 44 -8.43 -7.27 6.08
N ARG A 45 -8.84 -7.94 7.16
CA ARG A 45 -8.01 -8.16 8.36
C ARG A 45 -7.11 -9.39 8.24
N ARG A 46 -7.45 -10.30 7.33
CA ARG A 46 -6.75 -11.56 7.08
C ARG A 46 -6.71 -11.83 5.57
N GLY A 47 -5.54 -12.24 5.08
CA GLY A 47 -5.43 -12.83 3.74
C GLY A 47 -6.05 -14.23 3.66
N MET A 48 -6.04 -14.82 2.48
CA MET A 48 -6.44 -16.21 2.27
C MET A 48 -5.24 -17.05 1.82
N ASN A 49 -5.24 -18.32 2.19
CA ASN A 49 -4.30 -19.31 1.65
C ASN A 49 -4.92 -19.99 0.42
N THR A 50 -4.10 -20.77 -0.30
CA THR A 50 -4.51 -21.47 -1.52
C THR A 50 -5.70 -22.41 -1.29
N GLU A 51 -5.70 -23.17 -0.20
CA GLU A 51 -6.78 -24.12 0.10
C GLU A 51 -8.13 -23.41 0.26
N LEU A 52 -8.17 -22.32 1.02
CA LEU A 52 -9.39 -21.54 1.22
C LEU A 52 -9.85 -20.86 -0.08
N ALA A 53 -8.91 -20.35 -0.88
CA ALA A 53 -9.21 -19.76 -2.18
C ALA A 53 -9.90 -20.77 -3.10
N LEU A 54 -9.35 -21.98 -3.23
CA LEU A 54 -9.92 -23.04 -4.07
C LEU A 54 -11.33 -23.47 -3.58
N LYS A 55 -11.53 -23.58 -2.26
CA LYS A 55 -12.86 -23.87 -1.68
C LYS A 55 -13.87 -22.78 -2.04
N LEU A 56 -13.48 -21.51 -1.93
CA LEU A 56 -14.33 -20.36 -2.25
C LEU A 56 -14.62 -20.26 -3.75
N GLU A 57 -13.61 -20.44 -4.59
CA GLU A 57 -13.74 -20.40 -6.05
C GLU A 57 -14.72 -21.48 -6.52
N LYS A 58 -14.57 -22.71 -6.02
CA LYS A 58 -15.51 -23.79 -6.28
C LYS A 58 -16.93 -23.47 -5.82
N ALA A 59 -17.10 -22.93 -4.61
CA ALA A 59 -18.42 -22.60 -4.07
C ALA A 59 -19.11 -21.43 -4.78
N LEU A 60 -18.34 -20.53 -5.40
CA LEU A 60 -18.84 -19.35 -6.11
C LEU A 60 -18.87 -19.53 -7.63
N GLY A 61 -18.42 -20.67 -8.16
CA GLY A 61 -18.34 -20.92 -9.60
C GLY A 61 -17.32 -20.03 -10.31
N LEU A 62 -16.21 -19.70 -9.64
CA LEU A 62 -15.12 -18.88 -10.19
C LEU A 62 -13.98 -19.76 -10.72
N GLU A 63 -13.18 -19.19 -11.61
CA GLU A 63 -11.96 -19.83 -12.12
C GLU A 63 -10.94 -20.05 -10.99
N GLU A 64 -10.26 -21.21 -11.02
CA GLU A 64 -9.21 -21.53 -10.07
C GLU A 64 -8.08 -20.51 -10.10
N GLY A 65 -7.62 -20.08 -8.92
CA GLY A 65 -6.56 -19.10 -8.78
C GLY A 65 -7.00 -17.65 -8.88
N TYR A 66 -8.28 -17.37 -9.18
CA TYR A 66 -8.85 -16.02 -9.23
C TYR A 66 -8.48 -15.18 -8.00
N PHE A 67 -8.70 -15.70 -6.79
CA PHE A 67 -8.37 -14.96 -5.57
C PHE A 67 -6.88 -14.98 -5.23
N MET A 68 -6.16 -16.04 -5.60
CA MET A 68 -4.72 -16.11 -5.32
C MET A 68 -3.93 -15.10 -6.14
N VAL A 69 -4.33 -14.82 -7.38
CA VAL A 69 -3.72 -13.73 -8.16
C VAL A 69 -3.92 -12.38 -7.48
N LEU A 70 -5.12 -12.11 -6.96
CA LEU A 70 -5.41 -10.90 -6.18
C LEU A 70 -4.57 -10.83 -4.89
N GLN A 71 -4.48 -11.95 -4.16
CA GLN A 71 -3.68 -12.07 -2.94
C GLN A 71 -2.21 -11.74 -3.21
N VAL A 72 -1.62 -12.31 -4.27
CA VAL A 72 -0.22 -12.04 -4.66
C VAL A 72 0.00 -10.56 -4.99
N PHE A 73 -0.85 -9.94 -5.81
CA PHE A 73 -0.70 -8.52 -6.12
C PHE A 73 -0.90 -7.62 -4.90
N TYR A 74 -1.81 -7.98 -4.00
CA TYR A 74 -1.99 -7.29 -2.73
C TYR A 74 -0.76 -7.42 -1.84
N ASP A 75 -0.19 -8.61 -1.70
CA ASP A 75 0.99 -8.85 -0.88
C ASP A 75 2.21 -8.12 -1.43
N ILE A 76 2.39 -8.07 -2.76
CA ILE A 76 3.43 -7.25 -3.41
C ILE A 76 3.25 -5.77 -3.03
N LYS A 77 2.02 -5.24 -3.09
CA LYS A 77 1.75 -3.84 -2.70
C LYS A 77 2.07 -3.59 -1.23
N GLN A 78 1.70 -4.52 -0.35
CA GLN A 78 1.98 -4.41 1.09
C GLN A 78 3.47 -4.54 1.40
N ALA A 79 4.20 -5.41 0.70
CA ALA A 79 5.65 -5.53 0.80
C ALA A 79 6.33 -4.22 0.39
N LYS A 80 5.96 -3.65 -0.76
CA LYS A 80 6.44 -2.33 -1.21
C LYS A 80 6.17 -1.23 -0.18
N LYS A 81 5.00 -1.25 0.46
CA LYS A 81 4.65 -0.29 1.52
C LYS A 81 5.48 -0.47 2.79
N ARG A 82 5.81 -1.71 3.17
CA ARG A 82 6.69 -1.98 4.32
C ARG A 82 8.14 -1.55 4.07
N GLU A 83 8.56 -1.61 2.81
CA GLU A 83 9.86 -1.12 2.36
C GLU A 83 9.90 0.40 2.14
N GLU A 84 8.79 1.13 2.30
CA GLU A 84 8.79 2.59 2.29
C GLU A 84 9.64 3.12 3.44
N LYS A 85 10.92 3.35 3.15
CA LYS A 85 11.86 3.99 4.05
C LYS A 85 11.37 5.42 4.30
N LYS A 86 11.43 5.84 5.57
CA LYS A 86 11.15 7.21 5.98
C LYS A 86 12.33 7.71 6.81
N PRO A 87 12.68 8.99 6.72
CA PRO A 87 13.68 9.54 7.63
C PRO A 87 13.10 9.60 9.04
N ASP A 88 13.95 9.93 10.00
CA ASP A 88 13.51 10.29 11.33
C ASP A 88 12.65 11.56 11.28
N LEU A 89 11.33 11.38 11.30
CA LEU A 89 10.34 12.46 11.16
C LEU A 89 10.39 13.46 12.32
N THR A 90 11.00 13.10 13.46
CA THR A 90 11.18 14.05 14.58
C THR A 90 12.13 15.19 14.22
N LYS A 91 12.99 14.99 13.21
CA LYS A 91 13.92 15.99 12.70
C LYS A 91 13.30 16.95 11.67
N PHE A 92 12.02 16.78 11.31
CA PHE A 92 11.32 17.61 10.31
C PHE A 92 10.11 18.31 10.91
N ARG A 93 10.08 19.64 10.82
CA ARG A 93 8.90 20.41 11.24
C ARG A 93 7.76 20.21 10.25
N LYS A 94 6.59 19.84 10.75
CA LYS A 94 5.37 19.62 9.94
C LYS A 94 5.00 20.82 9.05
N ILE A 95 5.26 22.04 9.51
CA ILE A 95 4.97 23.29 8.78
C ILE A 95 5.69 23.38 7.42
N LEU A 96 6.80 22.64 7.22
CA LEU A 96 7.47 22.56 5.92
C LEU A 96 6.56 22.00 4.83
N PHE A 97 5.60 21.17 5.21
CA PHE A 97 4.66 20.49 4.32
C PHE A 97 3.22 20.90 4.62
N TRP A 98 2.96 22.18 4.88
CA TRP A 98 1.63 22.68 5.25
C TRP A 98 0.54 22.39 4.20
N ASP A 99 0.92 22.24 2.94
CA ASP A 99 0.08 21.94 1.77
C ASP A 99 -0.09 20.42 1.52
N THR A 100 0.45 19.56 2.38
CA THR A 100 0.41 18.10 2.20
C THR A 100 0.19 17.40 3.54
N ASP A 101 -0.62 16.34 3.58
CA ASP A 101 -0.71 15.51 4.77
C ASP A 101 0.65 14.83 5.05
N PHE A 102 1.34 15.32 6.08
CA PHE A 102 2.67 14.89 6.47
C PHE A 102 2.78 13.37 6.70
N ALA A 103 1.72 12.72 7.20
CA ALA A 103 1.72 11.28 7.44
C ALA A 103 1.67 10.46 6.15
N SER A 104 1.12 11.05 5.09
CA SER A 104 0.91 10.43 3.78
C SER A 104 2.07 10.63 2.80
N ILE A 105 3.08 11.43 3.16
CA ILE A 105 4.24 11.71 2.29
C ILE A 105 5.00 10.41 2.00
N ASP A 106 5.18 10.14 0.71
CA ASP A 106 6.02 9.05 0.21
C ASP A 106 7.45 9.57 0.01
N TRP A 107 8.27 9.37 1.04
CA TRP A 107 9.66 9.83 1.08
C TRP A 107 10.55 9.18 0.02
N VAL A 108 10.13 8.07 -0.60
CA VAL A 108 10.92 7.43 -1.66
C VAL A 108 10.49 7.96 -3.02
N ARG A 109 9.19 7.97 -3.31
CA ARG A 109 8.69 8.39 -4.64
C ARG A 109 8.72 9.89 -4.86
N GLN A 110 8.50 10.67 -3.81
CA GLN A 110 8.43 12.13 -3.89
C GLN A 110 9.78 12.81 -3.58
N TYR A 111 10.89 12.06 -3.62
CA TYR A 111 12.20 12.51 -3.15
C TYR A 111 12.64 13.85 -3.77
N LYS A 112 12.42 14.08 -5.07
CA LYS A 112 12.79 15.34 -5.73
C LYS A 112 12.10 16.56 -5.10
N ALA A 113 10.77 16.49 -4.97
CA ALA A 113 9.97 17.56 -4.40
C ALA A 113 10.32 17.81 -2.91
N ILE A 114 10.55 16.73 -2.16
CA ILE A 114 10.94 16.79 -0.75
C ILE A 114 12.32 17.45 -0.60
N ILE A 115 13.32 17.00 -1.38
CA ILE A 115 14.68 17.54 -1.33
C ILE A 115 14.66 19.03 -1.65
N LEU A 116 14.05 19.44 -2.76
CA LEU A 116 13.98 20.85 -3.14
C LEU A 116 13.30 21.69 -2.07
N ARG A 117 12.18 21.21 -1.52
CA ARG A 117 11.43 21.91 -0.47
C ARG A 117 12.25 22.10 0.80
N VAL A 118 12.93 21.05 1.28
CA VAL A 118 13.75 21.11 2.49
C VAL A 118 14.98 21.98 2.26
N ILE A 119 15.60 21.94 1.08
CA ILE A 119 16.74 22.81 0.75
C ILE A 119 16.33 24.29 0.72
N GLN A 120 15.15 24.60 0.16
CA GLN A 120 14.65 25.97 0.04
C GLN A 120 14.13 26.57 1.35
N ARG A 121 13.43 25.77 2.18
CA ARG A 121 12.66 26.26 3.33
C ARG A 121 13.09 25.67 4.68
N GLY A 122 13.90 24.61 4.66
CA GLY A 122 14.34 23.90 5.85
C GLY A 122 15.50 24.59 6.57
N ASN A 123 15.63 24.29 7.87
CA ASN A 123 16.75 24.69 8.70
C ASN A 123 17.94 23.69 8.56
N GLU A 124 19.06 23.99 9.21
CA GLU A 124 20.26 23.16 9.12
C GLU A 124 20.09 21.73 9.66
N GLN A 125 19.26 21.54 10.69
CA GLN A 125 18.94 20.22 11.23
C GLN A 125 18.16 19.37 10.20
N GLU A 126 17.17 19.98 9.54
CA GLU A 126 16.34 19.35 8.52
C GLU A 126 17.17 18.99 7.28
N LYS A 127 18.07 19.88 6.84
CA LYS A 127 19.00 19.61 5.74
C LYS A 127 19.97 18.48 6.07
N LYS A 128 20.50 18.43 7.30
CA LYS A 128 21.37 17.33 7.74
C LYS A 128 20.60 15.99 7.74
N ALA A 129 19.38 15.98 8.30
CA ALA A 129 18.52 14.80 8.32
C ALA A 129 18.15 14.32 6.90
N LEU A 130 17.95 15.27 5.97
CA LEU A 130 17.72 15.00 4.55
C LEU A 130 18.92 14.27 3.92
N ILE A 131 20.15 14.77 4.16
CA ILE A 131 21.38 14.17 3.63
C ILE A 131 21.64 12.80 4.27
N GLU A 132 21.41 12.64 5.58
CA GLU A 132 21.52 11.35 6.28
C GLU A 132 20.59 10.29 5.66
N PHE A 133 19.41 10.69 5.19
CA PHE A 133 18.42 9.78 4.62
C PHE A 133 18.62 9.47 3.13
N TYR A 134 18.82 10.49 2.29
CA TYR A 134 18.92 10.34 0.84
C TYR A 134 20.35 10.13 0.33
N GLY A 135 21.36 10.46 1.15
CA GLY A 135 22.76 10.52 0.73
C GLY A 135 23.11 11.84 0.03
N GLN A 136 24.35 12.28 0.22
CA GLN A 136 24.82 13.57 -0.28
C GLN A 136 24.80 13.66 -1.81
N GLU A 137 25.25 12.62 -2.51
CA GLU A 137 25.29 12.57 -3.98
C GLU A 137 23.90 12.78 -4.59
N ARG A 138 22.90 12.09 -4.04
CA ARG A 138 21.50 12.16 -4.50
C ARG A 138 20.89 13.54 -4.29
N VAL A 139 21.18 14.17 -3.16
CA VAL A 139 20.71 15.53 -2.87
C VAL A 139 21.33 16.53 -3.85
N GLN A 140 22.64 16.42 -4.09
CA GLN A 140 23.33 17.30 -5.04
C GLN A 140 22.86 17.12 -6.48
N GLU A 141 22.60 15.88 -6.91
CA GLU A 141 22.02 15.57 -8.23
C GLU A 141 20.72 16.33 -8.44
N VAL A 142 19.78 16.24 -7.50
CA VAL A 142 18.46 16.92 -7.61
C VAL A 142 18.59 18.44 -7.62
N ILE A 143 19.49 19.00 -6.81
CA ILE A 143 19.75 20.45 -6.81
C ILE A 143 20.30 20.89 -8.17
N ALA A 144 21.29 20.17 -8.71
CA ALA A 144 21.91 20.48 -9.99
C ALA A 144 20.92 20.37 -11.16
N GLU A 145 20.05 19.35 -11.17
CA GLU A 145 18.97 19.22 -12.15
C GLU A 145 18.03 20.42 -12.12
N ASN A 146 17.59 20.86 -10.93
CA ASN A 146 16.68 21.99 -10.78
C ASN A 146 17.30 23.34 -11.22
N LEU A 147 18.63 23.48 -11.16
CA LEU A 147 19.34 24.67 -11.65
C LEU A 147 19.46 24.70 -13.18
N LYS A 148 19.46 23.53 -13.86
CA LYS A 148 19.55 23.43 -15.32
C LYS A 148 18.21 23.62 -16.03
N SER A 149 17.10 23.44 -15.31
CA SER A 149 15.76 23.68 -15.82
C SER A 149 14.91 24.33 -14.73
N PRO A 150 15.11 25.63 -14.46
CA PRO A 150 14.23 26.35 -13.57
C PRO A 150 12.83 26.40 -14.20
N ASN A 151 11.85 25.86 -13.49
CA ASN A 151 10.42 26.00 -13.80
C ASN A 151 10.01 27.47 -13.88
#